data_AF-A0A0M9YEE2-F1
#
_entry.id   AF-A0A0M9YEE2-F1
#
_cell.length_a   1.000
_cell.length_b   1.000
_cell.length_c   1.000
_cell.angle_alpha   90.00
_cell.angle_beta   90.00
_cell.angle_gamma   90.00
#
_symmetry.space_group_name_H-M   'P 1'
#
loop_
_entity.id
_entity.type
_entity.pdbx_description
1 polymer ?
#
loop_
_entity_poly.entity_id
_entity_poly.type
_entity_poly.pdbx_seq_one_letter_code
_entity_poly.pdbx_strand_id
1 'polypeptide(L)'
;MKPLRALLCGAASAALAAAGLTAFVTGQASGATADAAGLGGRWYAAAPYLMPLDNNPPDTSAIMDATGLKAFQLAFVLAPNGGGCSPTWGGTAPVSSDTAVAGTISSIRAKGGDVSASVGGYGGTKLGQNCSDAASTAAAYQQVITKYQLKAIDFDLEEPEYENTTAISHEIGAAKILQQNNPGLYVSVTTAGTADGTGWFGKQMLNEAKTQGFVPDNFSIMPFDGGFSGAAAQTGALTNFNSILQSTFGWDAATAYAHEGFSGMNGRSDSGEFFSQADFQTVLDYATSHGMARFTFWSLNRDRQCSPPDNNGTTSGTCSSVPQAAWDFAKYSVKFAGATPPSSPPPSSAPPSSPGGTCAVAAWSSGAVYTQGNEVSHNGHKWKAKWWTQNEEPGTTGEWGVWQDEGTC
;
A
#
# COMPACT_ATOMS: atom_id res chain seq x y z
N MET A 1 -36.58 -62.14 -43.06
CA MET A 1 -35.51 -63.09 -43.45
C MET A 1 -34.28 -62.79 -42.60
N LYS A 2 -33.97 -63.66 -41.64
CA LYS A 2 -32.66 -63.78 -40.98
C LYS A 2 -32.11 -65.16 -41.41
N PRO A 3 -30.79 -65.34 -41.58
CA PRO A 3 -30.04 -65.89 -40.44
C PRO A 3 -28.54 -65.50 -40.31
N LEU A 4 -28.06 -65.57 -39.05
CA LEU A 4 -26.79 -66.15 -38.53
C LEU A 4 -25.40 -65.76 -39.14
N ARG A 5 -24.24 -65.84 -38.49
CA ARG A 5 -23.66 -65.93 -37.10
C ARG A 5 -22.14 -66.19 -37.30
N ALA A 6 -21.35 -65.96 -36.24
CA ALA A 6 -19.99 -66.48 -35.92
C ALA A 6 -18.77 -65.78 -36.58
N LEU A 7 -17.79 -65.21 -35.86
CA LEU A 7 -16.85 -65.63 -34.78
C LEU A 7 -15.65 -66.51 -35.23
N LEU A 8 -14.44 -66.00 -34.90
CA LEU A 8 -13.25 -66.64 -34.27
C LEU A 8 -11.90 -66.74 -35.02
N CYS A 9 -10.87 -66.35 -34.24
CA CYS A 9 -9.43 -66.73 -34.25
C CYS A 9 -8.54 -66.14 -35.36
N GLY A 10 -7.29 -65.70 -35.11
CA GLY A 10 -6.40 -65.84 -33.96
C GLY A 10 -5.10 -65.02 -34.17
N ALA A 11 -4.29 -64.94 -33.12
CA ALA A 11 -3.15 -64.04 -32.90
C ALA A 11 -1.82 -64.43 -33.59
N ALA A 12 -0.91 -63.46 -33.77
CA ALA A 12 0.56 -63.49 -33.55
C ALA A 12 1.21 -62.26 -34.27
N SER A 13 1.67 -61.21 -33.58
CA SER A 13 2.97 -61.02 -32.89
C SER A 13 4.16 -60.62 -33.77
N ALA A 14 4.70 -59.43 -33.43
CA ALA A 14 6.09 -58.93 -33.51
C ALA A 14 6.71 -58.51 -34.86
N ALA A 15 7.05 -57.21 -34.99
CA ALA A 15 8.42 -56.72 -34.79
C ALA A 15 8.51 -55.19 -34.95
N LEU A 16 9.17 -54.53 -33.99
CA LEU A 16 9.61 -53.13 -34.00
C LEU A 16 10.66 -52.89 -35.10
N ALA A 17 10.61 -51.72 -35.74
CA ALA A 17 11.81 -50.93 -36.06
C ALA A 17 11.43 -49.46 -36.25
N ALA A 18 11.96 -48.61 -35.37
CA ALA A 18 11.84 -47.16 -35.41
C ALA A 18 12.77 -46.56 -36.48
N ALA A 19 12.31 -45.52 -37.18
CA ALA A 19 13.17 -44.56 -37.84
C ALA A 19 12.53 -43.17 -37.63
N GLY A 20 13.13 -42.41 -36.71
CA GLY A 20 12.73 -41.03 -36.42
C GLY A 20 13.20 -40.07 -37.52
N LEU A 21 12.29 -39.25 -38.02
CA LEU A 21 12.61 -38.00 -38.72
C LEU A 21 12.31 -36.84 -37.75
N THR A 22 13.37 -36.19 -37.26
CA THR A 22 13.29 -34.91 -36.56
C THR A 22 13.19 -33.78 -37.58
N ALA A 23 12.00 -33.20 -37.71
CA ALA A 23 11.82 -31.93 -38.42
C ALA A 23 12.18 -30.78 -37.47
N PHE A 24 13.29 -30.09 -37.75
CA PHE A 24 13.62 -28.82 -37.12
C PHE A 24 12.70 -27.73 -37.68
N VAL A 25 11.75 -27.28 -36.87
CA VAL A 25 11.03 -26.02 -37.12
C VAL A 25 11.82 -24.92 -36.43
N THR A 26 12.54 -24.11 -37.21
CA THR A 26 13.11 -22.85 -36.74
C THR A 26 11.96 -21.86 -36.54
N GLY A 27 11.45 -21.78 -35.31
CA GLY A 27 10.56 -20.70 -34.89
C GLY A 27 11.33 -19.39 -34.89
N GLN A 28 11.02 -18.51 -35.83
CA GLN A 28 11.34 -17.09 -35.73
C GLN A 28 10.71 -16.56 -34.44
N ALA A 29 11.55 -16.25 -33.45
CA ALA A 29 11.16 -15.44 -32.32
C ALA A 29 10.87 -14.04 -32.84
N SER A 30 9.62 -13.80 -33.23
CA SER A 30 9.09 -12.44 -33.32
C SER A 30 9.28 -11.83 -31.94
N GLY A 31 10.13 -10.80 -31.87
CA GLY A 31 10.34 -10.02 -30.66
C GLY A 31 9.01 -9.45 -30.20
N ALA A 32 8.36 -10.15 -29.28
CA ALA A 32 7.45 -9.53 -28.35
C ALA A 32 8.32 -8.55 -27.57
N THR A 33 8.16 -7.26 -27.86
CA THR A 33 8.47 -6.24 -26.87
C THR A 33 7.85 -6.73 -25.56
N ALA A 34 8.69 -6.97 -24.56
CA ALA A 34 8.22 -7.26 -23.22
C ALA A 34 7.37 -6.05 -22.81
N ASP A 35 6.07 -6.16 -23.00
CA ASP A 35 5.12 -5.40 -22.21
C ASP A 35 5.54 -5.70 -20.78
N ALA A 36 5.94 -4.67 -20.04
CA ALA A 36 6.34 -4.83 -18.65
C ALA A 36 5.13 -5.47 -17.95
N ALA A 37 5.18 -6.79 -17.74
CA ALA A 37 4.12 -7.52 -17.09
C ALA A 37 3.90 -6.81 -15.75
N GLY A 38 2.74 -6.19 -15.58
CA GLY A 38 2.41 -5.45 -14.37
C GLY A 38 2.67 -6.33 -13.14
N LEU A 39 2.92 -5.70 -11.99
CA LEU A 39 3.05 -6.47 -10.76
C LEU A 39 1.84 -7.40 -10.63
N GLY A 40 2.08 -8.68 -10.31
CA GLY A 40 0.97 -9.61 -10.12
C GLY A 40 0.01 -9.10 -9.04
N GLY A 41 -1.29 -9.40 -9.14
CA GLY A 41 -2.33 -8.88 -8.23
C GLY A 41 -2.01 -8.99 -6.73
N ARG A 42 -1.24 -10.02 -6.34
CA ARG A 42 -0.73 -10.19 -4.96
C ARG A 42 0.09 -9.02 -4.45
N TRP A 43 0.81 -8.29 -5.30
CA TRP A 43 1.55 -7.10 -4.88
C TRP A 43 0.60 -5.94 -4.57
N TYR A 44 -0.42 -5.68 -5.39
CA TYR A 44 -1.42 -4.65 -5.08
C TYR A 44 -2.23 -5.01 -3.82
N ALA A 45 -2.53 -6.30 -3.64
CA ALA A 45 -3.10 -6.85 -2.41
C ALA A 45 -2.19 -6.76 -1.17
N ALA A 46 -0.90 -6.49 -1.34
CA ALA A 46 0.05 -6.36 -0.25
C ALA A 46 0.48 -4.91 0.02
N ALA A 47 0.00 -3.95 -0.78
CA ALA A 47 0.55 -2.60 -0.84
C ALA A 47 0.20 -1.79 0.44
N PRO A 48 1.17 -1.48 1.32
CA PRO A 48 0.92 -0.63 2.50
C PRO A 48 0.68 0.82 2.09
N TYR A 49 -0.03 1.55 2.93
CA TYR A 49 -0.36 2.95 2.69
C TYR A 49 0.90 3.84 2.76
N LEU A 50 0.98 4.81 1.87
CA LEU A 50 1.97 5.88 1.84
C LEU A 50 1.25 7.21 1.60
N MET A 51 1.52 8.20 2.45
CA MET A 51 1.09 9.58 2.22
C MET A 51 2.25 10.34 1.58
N PRO A 52 2.30 10.50 0.25
CA PRO A 52 3.46 11.09 -0.42
C PRO A 52 3.60 12.60 -0.21
N LEU A 53 2.57 13.28 0.29
CA LEU A 53 2.53 14.73 0.46
C LEU A 53 2.37 15.18 1.93
N ASP A 54 2.34 14.24 2.87
CA ASP A 54 2.06 14.54 4.27
C ASP A 54 2.83 13.61 5.21
N ASN A 55 2.93 13.99 6.49
CA ASN A 55 3.47 13.16 7.56
C ASN A 55 4.87 12.62 7.27
N ASN A 56 5.78 13.51 6.85
CA ASN A 56 7.20 13.20 6.63
C ASN A 56 7.41 11.93 5.76
N PRO A 57 7.00 11.97 4.49
CA PRO A 57 7.07 10.81 3.61
C PRO A 57 8.50 10.27 3.50
N PRO A 58 8.71 8.95 3.69
CA PRO A 58 10.01 8.35 3.47
C PRO A 58 10.39 8.30 1.99
N ASP A 59 11.70 8.20 1.74
CA ASP A 59 12.19 7.83 0.42
C ASP A 59 11.75 6.40 0.07
N THR A 60 10.86 6.30 -0.92
CA THR A 60 10.34 5.04 -1.43
C THR A 60 11.45 4.12 -1.94
N SER A 61 12.50 4.67 -2.56
CA SER A 61 13.64 3.91 -3.05
C SER A 61 14.40 3.23 -1.91
N ALA A 62 14.54 3.90 -0.77
CA ALA A 62 15.17 3.35 0.42
C ALA A 62 14.34 2.22 1.06
N ILE A 63 13.01 2.37 1.09
CA ILE A 63 12.12 1.29 1.54
C ILE A 63 12.26 0.07 0.63
N MET A 64 12.23 0.26 -0.69
CA MET A 64 12.35 -0.83 -1.66
C MET A 64 13.68 -1.58 -1.51
N ASP A 65 14.79 -0.86 -1.32
CA ASP A 65 16.11 -1.48 -1.11
C ASP A 65 16.19 -2.25 0.21
N ALA A 66 15.61 -1.68 1.27
CA ALA A 66 15.66 -2.28 2.60
C ALA A 66 14.79 -3.53 2.74
N THR A 67 13.69 -3.61 2.00
CA THR A 67 12.62 -4.60 2.25
C THR A 67 12.33 -5.49 1.06
N GLY A 68 12.63 -5.05 -0.17
CA GLY A 68 12.14 -5.69 -1.39
C GLY A 68 10.69 -5.35 -1.74
N LEU A 69 10.04 -4.41 -1.03
CA LEU A 69 8.67 -3.97 -1.35
C LEU A 69 8.58 -3.46 -2.79
N LYS A 70 7.51 -3.82 -3.48
CA LYS A 70 7.27 -3.42 -4.88
C LYS A 70 5.99 -2.62 -5.10
N ALA A 71 5.02 -2.68 -4.19
CA ALA A 71 3.76 -1.96 -4.35
C ALA A 71 3.48 -1.03 -3.17
N PHE A 72 2.91 0.13 -3.47
CA PHE A 72 2.59 1.19 -2.52
C PHE A 72 1.16 1.68 -2.76
N GLN A 73 0.40 1.92 -1.70
CA GLN A 73 -0.94 2.49 -1.80
C GLN A 73 -0.92 3.97 -1.43
N LEU A 74 -1.11 4.84 -2.43
CA LEU A 74 -0.98 6.28 -2.24
C LEU A 74 -2.27 6.88 -1.67
N ALA A 75 -2.15 7.52 -0.50
CA ALA A 75 -3.25 8.12 0.24
C ALA A 75 -3.16 9.66 0.26
N PHE A 76 -4.25 10.42 0.15
CA PHE A 76 -5.59 10.04 -0.33
C PHE A 76 -6.01 10.97 -1.47
N VAL A 77 -6.78 10.42 -2.40
CA VAL A 77 -7.54 11.21 -3.37
C VAL A 77 -8.87 11.61 -2.74
N LEU A 78 -9.15 12.91 -2.77
CA LEU A 78 -10.32 13.57 -2.19
C LEU A 78 -10.96 14.53 -3.21
N ALA A 79 -12.18 14.97 -2.92
CA ALA A 79 -12.75 16.15 -3.56
C ALA A 79 -12.01 17.42 -3.08
N PRO A 80 -12.07 18.54 -3.82
CA PRO A 80 -11.42 19.77 -3.40
C PRO A 80 -12.01 20.27 -2.08
N ASN A 81 -11.18 20.90 -1.25
CA ASN A 81 -11.64 21.62 -0.07
C ASN A 81 -12.62 22.71 -0.49
N GLY A 82 -13.83 22.69 0.07
CA GLY A 82 -14.95 23.55 -0.36
C GLY A 82 -15.91 22.89 -1.35
N GLY A 83 -15.66 21.65 -1.74
CA GLY A 83 -16.56 20.83 -2.55
C GLY A 83 -16.25 20.85 -4.04
N GLY A 84 -16.93 19.97 -4.78
CA GLY A 84 -16.75 19.78 -6.22
C GLY A 84 -16.48 18.33 -6.59
N CYS A 85 -16.54 18.03 -7.89
CA CYS A 85 -16.38 16.69 -8.44
C CYS A 85 -15.12 16.61 -9.32
N SER A 86 -13.96 16.92 -8.73
CA SER A 86 -12.65 16.77 -9.37
C SER A 86 -11.64 16.18 -8.38
N PRO A 87 -10.79 15.24 -8.81
CA PRO A 87 -9.87 14.59 -7.89
C PRO A 87 -8.71 15.50 -7.50
N THR A 88 -8.40 15.52 -6.21
CA THR A 88 -7.27 16.22 -5.61
C THR A 88 -6.54 15.28 -4.65
N TRP A 89 -5.23 15.45 -4.51
CA TRP A 89 -4.51 14.86 -3.38
C TRP A 89 -4.76 15.72 -2.13
N GLY A 90 -5.22 15.09 -1.05
CA GLY A 90 -5.41 15.75 0.25
C GLY A 90 -6.39 16.92 0.24
N GLY A 91 -7.31 16.99 -0.74
CA GLY A 91 -8.29 18.08 -0.86
C GLY A 91 -7.73 19.37 -1.44
N THR A 92 -6.42 19.44 -1.74
CA THR A 92 -5.73 20.70 -2.01
C THR A 92 -4.97 20.72 -3.33
N ALA A 93 -4.36 19.60 -3.73
CA ALA A 93 -3.52 19.54 -4.94
C ALA A 93 -4.26 18.85 -6.09
N PRO A 94 -4.65 19.55 -7.17
CA PRO A 94 -5.37 18.93 -8.29
C PRO A 94 -4.55 17.83 -8.97
N VAL A 95 -5.17 16.66 -9.19
CA VAL A 95 -4.52 15.52 -9.87
C VAL A 95 -4.17 15.86 -11.31
N SER A 96 -4.95 16.70 -11.98
CA SER A 96 -4.72 17.10 -13.38
C SER A 96 -3.33 17.74 -13.58
N SER A 97 -2.96 18.65 -12.69
CA SER A 97 -1.68 19.37 -12.71
C SER A 97 -0.60 18.76 -11.82
N ASP A 98 -0.85 17.62 -11.18
CA ASP A 98 0.12 17.02 -10.26
C ASP A 98 1.41 16.62 -10.99
N THR A 99 2.52 16.99 -10.34
CA THR A 99 3.89 16.58 -10.66
C THR A 99 4.61 15.93 -9.48
N ALA A 100 4.16 16.18 -8.25
CA ALA A 100 4.85 15.71 -7.05
C ALA A 100 4.59 14.21 -6.84
N VAL A 101 3.32 13.80 -6.84
CA VAL A 101 2.97 12.37 -6.70
C VAL A 101 3.40 11.61 -7.96
N ALA A 102 3.29 12.21 -9.14
CA ALA A 102 3.86 11.66 -10.38
C ALA A 102 5.37 11.36 -10.27
N GLY A 103 6.14 12.23 -9.59
CA GLY A 103 7.57 12.02 -9.32
C GLY A 103 7.83 10.83 -8.40
N THR A 104 7.05 10.69 -7.32
CA THR A 104 7.10 9.52 -6.42
C THR A 104 6.79 8.23 -7.18
N ILE A 105 5.73 8.22 -8.00
CA ILE A 105 5.34 7.06 -8.82
C ILE A 105 6.45 6.70 -9.81
N SER A 106 7.06 7.70 -10.45
CA SER A 106 8.16 7.48 -11.40
C SER A 106 9.37 6.85 -10.70
N SER A 107 9.68 7.27 -9.48
CA SER A 107 10.79 6.72 -8.69
C SER A 107 10.54 5.26 -8.29
N ILE A 108 9.32 4.93 -7.88
CA ILE A 108 8.90 3.54 -7.57
C ILE A 108 9.01 2.66 -8.82
N ARG A 109 8.47 3.13 -9.95
CA ARG A 109 8.47 2.39 -11.22
C ARG A 109 9.87 2.19 -11.79
N ALA A 110 10.76 3.17 -11.62
CA ALA A 110 12.17 3.05 -12.01
C ALA A 110 12.90 1.89 -11.29
N LYS A 111 12.39 1.45 -10.13
CA LYS A 111 12.92 0.32 -9.36
C LYS A 111 12.09 -0.96 -9.51
N GLY A 112 11.27 -1.03 -10.56
CA GLY A 112 10.41 -2.17 -10.89
C GLY A 112 9.27 -2.38 -9.91
N GLY A 113 8.86 -1.33 -9.19
CA GLY A 113 7.64 -1.31 -8.40
C GLY A 113 6.47 -0.71 -9.16
N ASP A 114 5.32 -0.59 -8.50
CA ASP A 114 4.15 0.13 -8.98
C ASP A 114 3.30 0.64 -7.81
N VAL A 115 2.18 1.30 -8.10
CA VAL A 115 1.31 1.90 -7.09
C VAL A 115 -0.18 1.57 -7.29
N SER A 116 -0.94 1.62 -6.21
CA SER A 116 -2.38 1.89 -6.20
C SER A 116 -2.64 3.31 -5.69
N ALA A 117 -3.83 3.85 -5.95
CA ALA A 117 -4.32 5.05 -5.28
C ALA A 117 -5.49 4.69 -4.37
N SER A 118 -5.54 5.28 -3.18
CA SER A 118 -6.66 5.18 -2.25
C SER A 118 -7.51 6.43 -2.33
N VAL A 119 -8.81 6.27 -2.58
CA VAL A 119 -9.81 7.33 -2.48
C VAL A 119 -10.45 7.26 -1.10
N GLY A 120 -10.88 8.39 -0.53
CA GLY A 120 -11.56 8.37 0.77
C GLY A 120 -10.63 8.58 1.97
N GLY A 121 -10.66 7.69 2.96
CA GLY A 121 -9.97 7.77 4.27
C GLY A 121 -10.76 8.52 5.35
N TYR A 122 -10.24 8.63 6.57
CA TYR A 122 -10.92 9.32 7.69
C TYR A 122 -11.21 10.83 7.46
N GLY A 123 -10.25 11.58 6.89
CA GLY A 123 -10.30 13.04 6.85
C GLY A 123 -10.69 13.67 5.51
N GLY A 124 -11.31 14.85 5.51
CA GLY A 124 -11.53 15.66 4.31
C GLY A 124 -12.81 15.34 3.53
N THR A 125 -13.01 16.06 2.42
CA THR A 125 -14.25 16.03 1.63
C THR A 125 -14.17 14.95 0.54
N LYS A 126 -15.18 14.06 0.46
CA LYS A 126 -15.11 12.89 -0.43
C LYS A 126 -15.83 13.10 -1.76
N LEU A 127 -15.40 12.40 -2.79
CA LEU A 127 -15.97 12.54 -4.13
C LEU A 127 -17.38 11.95 -4.20
N GLY A 128 -17.66 10.79 -3.59
CA GLY A 128 -18.99 10.21 -3.53
C GLY A 128 -20.02 11.09 -2.84
N GLN A 129 -19.59 11.89 -1.86
CA GLN A 129 -20.42 12.92 -1.22
C GLN A 129 -20.71 14.15 -2.10
N ASN A 130 -19.84 14.47 -3.07
CA ASN A 130 -19.88 15.76 -3.78
C ASN A 130 -20.23 15.66 -5.27
N CYS A 131 -19.93 14.53 -5.89
CA CYS A 131 -20.38 14.22 -7.22
C CYS A 131 -21.88 13.90 -7.21
N SER A 132 -22.56 14.16 -8.33
CA SER A 132 -24.03 14.07 -8.41
C SER A 132 -24.55 12.62 -8.43
N ASP A 133 -23.71 11.68 -8.85
CA ASP A 133 -24.06 10.28 -9.07
C ASP A 133 -22.81 9.39 -9.16
N ALA A 134 -23.02 8.07 -9.23
CA ALA A 134 -21.95 7.09 -9.41
C ALA A 134 -21.13 7.29 -10.70
N ALA A 135 -21.74 7.78 -11.79
CA ALA A 135 -21.07 7.93 -13.07
C ALA A 135 -20.09 9.11 -13.08
N SER A 136 -20.48 10.25 -12.51
CA SER A 136 -19.63 11.41 -12.30
C SER A 136 -18.54 11.13 -11.27
N THR A 137 -18.85 10.37 -10.22
CA THR A 137 -17.87 9.87 -9.24
C THR A 137 -16.82 8.97 -9.93
N ALA A 138 -17.26 8.00 -10.74
CA ALA A 138 -16.37 7.16 -11.55
C ALA A 138 -15.52 7.97 -12.52
N ALA A 139 -16.12 8.97 -13.19
CA ALA A 139 -15.39 9.84 -14.12
C ALA A 139 -14.30 10.66 -13.42
N ALA A 140 -14.52 11.09 -12.17
CA ALA A 140 -13.49 11.74 -11.36
C ALA A 140 -12.34 10.76 -11.05
N TYR A 141 -12.64 9.55 -10.56
CA TYR A 141 -11.62 8.54 -10.27
C TYR A 141 -10.88 8.02 -11.52
N GLN A 142 -11.56 7.94 -12.67
CA GLN A 142 -10.94 7.56 -13.93
C GLN A 142 -9.85 8.57 -14.35
N GLN A 143 -9.95 9.85 -13.97
CA GLN A 143 -8.88 10.82 -14.23
C GLN A 143 -7.60 10.43 -13.47
N VAL A 144 -7.72 9.91 -12.24
CA VAL A 144 -6.58 9.42 -11.45
C VAL A 144 -5.96 8.19 -12.11
N ILE A 145 -6.79 7.20 -12.45
CA ILE A 145 -6.35 5.97 -13.12
C ILE A 145 -5.63 6.31 -14.42
N THR A 146 -6.18 7.21 -15.23
CA THR A 146 -5.61 7.61 -16.52
C THR A 146 -4.31 8.39 -16.34
N LYS A 147 -4.29 9.39 -15.45
CA LYS A 147 -3.12 10.26 -15.19
C LYS A 147 -1.89 9.44 -14.80
N TYR A 148 -2.09 8.44 -13.94
CA TYR A 148 -0.99 7.64 -13.39
C TYR A 148 -0.88 6.25 -13.99
N GLN A 149 -1.71 5.90 -14.97
CA GLN A 149 -1.77 4.55 -15.57
C GLN A 149 -1.92 3.46 -14.50
N LEU A 150 -2.82 3.65 -13.55
CA LEU A 150 -2.99 2.74 -12.42
C LEU A 150 -3.52 1.37 -12.87
N LYS A 151 -3.06 0.34 -12.17
CA LYS A 151 -3.57 -1.04 -12.27
C LYS A 151 -4.29 -1.51 -11.02
N ALA A 152 -4.36 -0.65 -10.00
CA ALA A 152 -5.10 -0.89 -8.79
C ALA A 152 -5.65 0.41 -8.19
N ILE A 153 -6.81 0.32 -7.54
CA ILE A 153 -7.45 1.40 -6.79
C ILE A 153 -8.11 0.84 -5.54
N ASP A 154 -8.06 1.60 -4.45
CA ASP A 154 -8.74 1.28 -3.20
C ASP A 154 -9.78 2.34 -2.86
N PHE A 155 -10.94 1.88 -2.40
CA PHE A 155 -12.03 2.71 -1.89
C PHE A 155 -12.03 2.61 -0.37
N ASP A 156 -11.42 3.59 0.29
CA ASP A 156 -11.31 3.61 1.74
C ASP A 156 -12.48 4.38 2.35
N LEU A 157 -13.54 3.65 2.70
CA LEU A 157 -14.85 4.20 3.05
C LEU A 157 -15.01 4.24 4.57
N GLU A 158 -14.77 5.42 5.12
CA GLU A 158 -14.78 5.72 6.55
C GLU A 158 -15.79 6.82 6.91
N GLU A 159 -15.92 7.11 8.20
CA GLU A 159 -16.71 8.24 8.67
C GLU A 159 -16.15 9.58 8.15
N PRO A 160 -17.01 10.58 7.87
CA PRO A 160 -18.47 10.52 7.89
C PRO A 160 -19.08 10.03 6.55
N GLU A 161 -18.28 9.65 5.55
CA GLU A 161 -18.78 9.30 4.21
C GLU A 161 -19.67 8.07 4.22
N TYR A 162 -19.20 6.99 4.86
CA TYR A 162 -19.95 5.74 4.89
C TYR A 162 -21.27 5.78 5.68
N GLU A 163 -21.54 6.90 6.36
CA GLU A 163 -22.77 7.17 7.10
C GLU A 163 -23.86 7.77 6.20
N ASN A 164 -23.47 8.18 5.00
CA ASN A 164 -24.37 8.75 3.99
C ASN A 164 -24.68 7.71 2.91
N THR A 165 -25.93 7.22 2.91
CA THR A 165 -26.40 6.20 1.96
C THR A 165 -26.22 6.62 0.50
N THR A 166 -26.44 7.90 0.16
CA THR A 166 -26.25 8.39 -1.21
C THR A 166 -24.77 8.35 -1.59
N ALA A 167 -23.88 8.78 -0.68
CA ALA A 167 -22.44 8.74 -0.94
C ALA A 167 -21.94 7.31 -1.12
N ILE A 168 -22.38 6.37 -0.26
CA ILE A 168 -22.05 4.94 -0.42
C ILE A 168 -22.57 4.38 -1.74
N SER A 169 -23.79 4.72 -2.15
CA SER A 169 -24.32 4.28 -3.46
C SER A 169 -23.48 4.83 -4.62
N HIS A 170 -23.00 6.07 -4.52
CA HIS A 170 -22.10 6.67 -5.50
C HIS A 170 -20.73 5.99 -5.53
N GLU A 171 -20.10 5.76 -4.38
CA GLU A 171 -18.78 5.13 -4.27
C GLU A 171 -18.79 3.69 -4.79
N ILE A 172 -19.75 2.88 -4.33
CA ILE A 172 -19.89 1.48 -4.77
C ILE A 172 -20.25 1.41 -6.26
N GLY A 173 -21.13 2.29 -6.74
CA GLY A 173 -21.44 2.37 -8.16
C GLY A 173 -20.24 2.81 -8.99
N ALA A 174 -19.42 3.73 -8.47
CA ALA A 174 -18.21 4.17 -9.13
C ALA A 174 -17.17 3.05 -9.21
N ALA A 175 -16.92 2.34 -8.11
CA ALA A 175 -16.02 1.19 -8.06
C ALA A 175 -16.41 0.14 -9.11
N LYS A 176 -17.70 -0.19 -9.20
CA LYS A 176 -18.24 -1.09 -10.22
C LYS A 176 -17.98 -0.60 -11.64
N ILE A 177 -18.27 0.67 -11.94
CA ILE A 177 -18.04 1.27 -13.27
C ILE A 177 -16.56 1.23 -13.64
N LEU A 178 -15.66 1.55 -12.70
CA LEU A 178 -14.22 1.51 -12.94
C LEU A 178 -13.72 0.09 -13.20
N GLN A 179 -14.18 -0.90 -12.44
CA GLN A 179 -13.84 -2.31 -12.65
C GLN A 179 -14.29 -2.79 -14.04
N GLN A 180 -15.46 -2.36 -14.51
CA GLN A 180 -15.97 -2.68 -15.85
C GLN A 180 -15.19 -1.98 -16.97
N ASN A 181 -14.85 -0.71 -16.77
CA ASN A 181 -14.20 0.11 -17.79
C ASN A 181 -12.70 -0.15 -17.92
N ASN A 182 -12.07 -0.75 -16.91
CA ASN A 182 -10.62 -1.01 -16.88
C ASN A 182 -10.36 -2.50 -16.63
N PRO A 183 -10.43 -3.36 -17.66
CA PRO A 183 -10.16 -4.79 -17.51
C PRO A 183 -8.79 -5.06 -16.88
N GLY A 184 -8.77 -5.83 -15.79
CA GLY A 184 -7.56 -6.14 -15.03
C GLY A 184 -7.17 -5.10 -13.96
N LEU A 185 -8.01 -4.09 -13.73
CA LEU A 185 -7.88 -3.20 -12.57
C LEU A 185 -8.20 -3.97 -11.29
N TYR A 186 -7.24 -4.05 -10.37
CA TYR A 186 -7.48 -4.57 -9.02
C TYR A 186 -8.26 -3.53 -8.20
N VAL A 187 -9.45 -3.86 -7.73
CA VAL A 187 -10.31 -2.97 -6.94
C VAL A 187 -10.45 -3.53 -5.54
N SER A 188 -10.10 -2.74 -4.53
CA SER A 188 -10.42 -3.05 -3.13
C SER A 188 -11.37 -2.02 -2.53
N VAL A 189 -12.13 -2.46 -1.53
CA VAL A 189 -12.98 -1.60 -0.69
C VAL A 189 -12.60 -1.83 0.76
N THR A 190 -12.12 -0.80 1.43
CA THR A 190 -11.70 -0.81 2.84
C THR A 190 -12.77 -0.12 3.69
N THR A 191 -13.04 -0.64 4.90
CA THR A 191 -13.99 -0.02 5.84
C THR A 191 -13.57 -0.26 7.29
N ALA A 192 -14.16 0.48 8.23
CA ALA A 192 -13.87 0.37 9.65
C ALA A 192 -14.15 -1.05 10.20
N GLY A 193 -13.24 -1.55 11.03
CA GLY A 193 -13.38 -2.81 11.73
C GLY A 193 -14.00 -2.66 13.12
N THR A 194 -14.67 -3.70 13.59
CA THR A 194 -15.11 -3.83 15.00
C THR A 194 -14.83 -5.25 15.48
N ALA A 195 -15.02 -5.53 16.77
CA ALA A 195 -14.94 -6.90 17.28
C ALA A 195 -15.91 -7.87 16.57
N ASP A 196 -17.03 -7.36 16.02
CA ASP A 196 -18.00 -8.10 15.22
C ASP A 196 -17.60 -8.25 13.74
N GLY A 197 -16.37 -7.88 13.37
CA GLY A 197 -15.87 -7.79 12.00
C GLY A 197 -16.01 -6.38 11.45
N THR A 198 -17.24 -5.90 11.26
CA THR A 198 -17.50 -4.50 10.92
C THR A 198 -18.81 -4.00 11.53
N GLY A 199 -18.94 -2.68 11.66
CA GLY A 199 -20.10 -2.00 12.22
C GLY A 199 -21.33 -1.98 11.31
N TRP A 200 -22.36 -1.24 11.73
CA TRP A 200 -23.60 -1.12 10.96
C TRP A 200 -23.36 -0.52 9.56
N PHE A 201 -22.55 0.54 9.47
CA PHE A 201 -22.24 1.21 8.20
C PHE A 201 -21.47 0.29 7.23
N GLY A 202 -20.48 -0.47 7.71
CA GLY A 202 -19.79 -1.46 6.89
C GLY A 202 -20.74 -2.55 6.36
N LYS A 203 -21.70 -3.01 7.17
CA LYS A 203 -22.76 -3.94 6.71
C LYS A 203 -23.66 -3.31 5.65
N GLN A 204 -24.00 -2.02 5.77
CA GLN A 204 -24.77 -1.32 4.73
C GLN A 204 -23.97 -1.17 3.43
N MET A 205 -22.67 -0.88 3.51
CA MET A 205 -21.77 -0.83 2.36
C MET A 205 -21.76 -2.18 1.62
N LEU A 206 -21.64 -3.31 2.33
CA LEU A 206 -21.69 -4.64 1.72
C LEU A 206 -23.06 -4.95 1.10
N ASN A 207 -24.16 -4.55 1.74
CA ASN A 207 -25.51 -4.70 1.20
C ASN A 207 -25.72 -3.87 -0.07
N GLU A 208 -25.14 -2.67 -0.13
CA GLU A 208 -25.16 -1.83 -1.33
C GLU A 208 -24.38 -2.51 -2.47
N ALA A 209 -23.16 -3.02 -2.19
CA ALA A 209 -22.38 -3.78 -3.16
C ALA A 209 -23.17 -4.98 -3.71
N LYS A 210 -23.81 -5.76 -2.83
CA LYS A 210 -24.69 -6.87 -3.23
C LYS A 210 -25.86 -6.40 -4.10
N THR A 211 -26.55 -5.34 -3.69
CA THR A 211 -27.72 -4.78 -4.41
C THR A 211 -27.35 -4.32 -5.80
N GLN A 212 -26.17 -3.71 -5.94
CA GLN A 212 -25.63 -3.28 -7.23
C GLN A 212 -25.02 -4.44 -8.04
N GLY A 213 -24.90 -5.65 -7.49
CA GLY A 213 -24.24 -6.78 -8.14
C GLY A 213 -22.74 -6.53 -8.37
N PHE A 214 -22.10 -5.85 -7.42
CA PHE A 214 -20.67 -5.55 -7.43
C PHE A 214 -19.92 -6.48 -6.48
N VAL A 215 -18.82 -7.07 -6.99
CA VAL A 215 -17.86 -7.85 -6.21
C VAL A 215 -16.45 -7.35 -6.56
N PRO A 216 -15.78 -6.61 -5.65
CA PRO A 216 -14.39 -6.22 -5.83
C PRO A 216 -13.45 -7.43 -5.71
N ASP A 217 -12.19 -7.23 -6.07
CA ASP A 217 -11.13 -8.21 -5.79
C ASP A 217 -10.96 -8.41 -4.28
N ASN A 218 -11.28 -7.40 -3.47
CA ASN A 218 -11.20 -7.49 -2.01
C ASN A 218 -12.13 -6.53 -1.26
N PHE A 219 -12.71 -7.02 -0.16
CA PHE A 219 -13.23 -6.22 0.95
C PHE A 219 -12.29 -6.33 2.15
N SER A 220 -11.82 -5.20 2.68
CA SER A 220 -10.96 -5.13 3.85
C SER A 220 -11.64 -4.46 5.02
N ILE A 221 -11.33 -4.94 6.23
CA ILE A 221 -11.63 -4.20 7.47
C ILE A 221 -10.36 -3.60 8.06
N MET A 222 -10.54 -2.52 8.83
CA MET A 222 -9.52 -1.87 9.65
C MET A 222 -9.69 -2.26 11.12
N PRO A 223 -9.09 -3.37 11.60
CA PRO A 223 -9.24 -3.81 12.99
C PRO A 223 -8.24 -3.07 13.91
N PHE A 224 -8.43 -1.76 13.99
CA PHE A 224 -7.79 -0.85 14.93
C PHE A 224 -8.78 0.29 15.25
N ASP A 225 -8.53 1.04 16.32
CA ASP A 225 -9.39 2.13 16.82
C ASP A 225 -10.82 1.72 17.18
N GLY A 226 -11.00 0.44 17.54
CA GLY A 226 -12.28 -0.17 17.88
C GLY A 226 -12.29 -0.93 19.22
N GLY A 227 -11.29 -0.74 20.07
CA GLY A 227 -11.07 -1.47 21.31
C GLY A 227 -10.32 -2.79 21.15
N PHE A 228 -9.47 -2.91 20.13
CA PHE A 228 -8.67 -4.10 19.83
C PHE A 228 -7.48 -4.25 20.78
N SER A 229 -7.26 -5.47 21.25
CA SER A 229 -6.13 -5.81 22.13
C SER A 229 -5.28 -6.91 21.49
N GLY A 230 -4.25 -6.50 20.75
CA GLY A 230 -3.30 -7.40 20.09
C GLY A 230 -3.92 -8.24 18.96
N ALA A 231 -3.12 -9.16 18.40
CA ALA A 231 -3.53 -9.93 17.23
C ALA A 231 -4.76 -10.81 17.43
N ALA A 232 -5.00 -11.33 18.65
CA ALA A 232 -6.15 -12.20 18.91
C ALA A 232 -7.50 -11.48 18.65
N ALA A 233 -7.60 -10.21 19.04
CA ALA A 233 -8.77 -9.38 18.75
C ALA A 233 -8.92 -9.13 17.24
N GLN A 234 -7.81 -8.87 16.55
CA GLN A 234 -7.80 -8.63 15.09
C GLN A 234 -8.22 -9.87 14.31
N THR A 235 -7.65 -11.05 14.62
CA THR A 235 -8.02 -12.31 13.95
C THR A 235 -9.46 -12.72 14.28
N GLY A 236 -9.94 -12.43 15.50
CA GLY A 236 -11.34 -12.65 15.87
C GLY A 236 -12.30 -11.81 15.04
N ALA A 237 -11.99 -10.53 14.82
CA ALA A 237 -12.76 -9.66 13.93
C ALA A 237 -12.73 -10.16 12.48
N LEU A 238 -11.59 -10.61 11.97
CA LEU A 238 -11.50 -11.22 10.63
C LEU A 238 -12.39 -12.47 10.52
N THR A 239 -12.36 -13.37 11.50
CA THR A 239 -13.27 -14.54 11.53
C THR A 239 -14.75 -14.12 11.48
N ASN A 240 -15.12 -13.07 12.20
CA ASN A 240 -16.48 -12.54 12.21
C ASN A 240 -16.85 -11.85 10.88
N PHE A 241 -15.91 -11.11 10.28
CA PHE A 241 -16.10 -10.47 9.00
C PHE A 241 -16.28 -11.48 7.87
N ASN A 242 -15.52 -12.59 7.90
CA ASN A 242 -15.74 -13.72 7.01
C ASN A 242 -17.19 -14.23 7.06
N SER A 243 -17.74 -14.37 8.28
CA SER A 243 -19.12 -14.81 8.48
C SER A 243 -20.13 -13.80 7.93
N ILE A 244 -19.83 -12.50 8.03
CA ILE A 244 -20.64 -11.44 7.40
C ILE A 244 -20.62 -11.61 5.88
N LEU A 245 -19.45 -11.75 5.26
CA LEU A 245 -19.32 -11.94 3.80
C LEU A 245 -20.08 -13.17 3.31
N GLN A 246 -19.97 -14.30 4.02
CA GLN A 246 -20.76 -15.52 3.72
C GLN A 246 -22.27 -15.23 3.76
N SER A 247 -22.75 -14.57 4.82
CA SER A 247 -24.19 -14.25 4.97
C SER A 247 -24.70 -13.26 3.92
N THR A 248 -23.88 -12.27 3.56
CA THR A 248 -24.24 -11.24 2.59
C THR A 248 -24.26 -11.82 1.18
N PHE A 249 -23.21 -12.50 0.75
CA PHE A 249 -23.06 -12.93 -0.65
C PHE A 249 -23.46 -14.38 -0.93
N GLY A 250 -23.74 -15.18 0.11
CA GLY A 250 -24.06 -16.60 -0.03
C GLY A 250 -22.84 -17.46 -0.39
N TRP A 251 -21.64 -16.97 -0.08
CA TRP A 251 -20.37 -17.66 -0.32
C TRP A 251 -20.10 -18.73 0.73
N ASP A 252 -19.28 -19.72 0.37
CA ASP A 252 -18.62 -20.57 1.36
C ASP A 252 -17.47 -19.81 2.04
N ALA A 253 -16.97 -20.35 3.15
CA ALA A 253 -15.93 -19.70 3.95
C ALA A 253 -14.63 -19.44 3.15
N ALA A 254 -14.22 -20.39 2.30
CA ALA A 254 -13.00 -20.27 1.51
C ALA A 254 -13.11 -19.15 0.46
N THR A 255 -14.26 -19.05 -0.22
CA THR A 255 -14.56 -17.97 -1.16
C THR A 255 -14.65 -16.64 -0.43
N ALA A 256 -15.28 -16.59 0.74
CA ALA A 256 -15.32 -15.38 1.56
C ALA A 256 -13.91 -14.90 1.94
N TYR A 257 -13.03 -15.79 2.41
CA TYR A 257 -11.64 -15.42 2.71
C TYR A 257 -10.89 -14.96 1.46
N ALA A 258 -11.10 -15.61 0.32
CA ALA A 258 -10.52 -15.19 -0.95
C ALA A 258 -11.02 -13.82 -1.46
N HIS A 259 -12.01 -13.21 -0.81
CA HIS A 259 -12.43 -11.81 -1.01
C HIS A 259 -12.20 -10.94 0.23
N GLU A 260 -11.61 -11.47 1.29
CA GLU A 260 -11.42 -10.80 2.58
C GLU A 260 -10.02 -10.25 2.74
N GLY A 261 -9.89 -9.09 3.39
CA GLY A 261 -8.63 -8.41 3.59
C GLY A 261 -8.46 -7.80 4.98
N PHE A 262 -7.20 -7.65 5.36
CA PHE A 262 -6.76 -6.96 6.55
C PHE A 262 -6.09 -5.64 6.17
N SER A 263 -6.53 -4.53 6.78
CA SER A 263 -5.84 -3.24 6.77
C SER A 263 -5.49 -2.84 8.20
N GLY A 264 -4.27 -3.12 8.66
CA GLY A 264 -3.85 -2.86 10.04
C GLY A 264 -3.38 -1.43 10.29
N MET A 265 -3.03 -1.11 11.54
CA MET A 265 -2.24 0.08 11.88
C MET A 265 -0.98 -0.37 12.63
N ASN A 266 0.20 0.07 12.21
CA ASN A 266 1.46 -0.37 12.83
C ASN A 266 1.74 0.35 14.15
N GLY A 267 2.20 -0.35 15.19
CA GLY A 267 2.49 0.27 16.48
C GLY A 267 1.24 0.79 17.19
N ARG A 268 1.27 2.02 17.72
CA ARG A 268 0.16 2.58 18.51
C ARG A 268 -0.96 3.11 17.62
N SER A 269 -2.23 2.74 17.87
CA SER A 269 -3.41 3.31 17.20
C SER A 269 -3.84 4.64 17.84
N ASP A 270 -4.74 5.42 17.24
CA ASP A 270 -5.23 6.67 17.83
C ASP A 270 -5.92 6.44 19.20
N SER A 271 -6.64 5.34 19.33
CA SER A 271 -7.33 4.89 20.55
C SER A 271 -6.41 4.33 21.64
N GLY A 272 -5.12 4.18 21.38
CA GLY A 272 -4.15 3.67 22.37
C GLY A 272 -3.99 2.17 22.42
N GLU A 273 -4.40 1.49 21.36
CA GLU A 273 -4.10 0.09 21.12
C GLU A 273 -2.65 -0.04 20.63
N PHE A 274 -2.02 -1.19 20.85
CA PHE A 274 -0.66 -1.45 20.41
C PHE A 274 -0.62 -2.70 19.55
N PHE A 275 -0.03 -2.58 18.37
CA PHE A 275 0.18 -3.67 17.41
C PHE A 275 1.66 -3.83 17.13
N SER A 276 2.27 -4.81 17.78
CA SER A 276 3.68 -5.13 17.65
C SER A 276 3.97 -5.91 16.36
N GLN A 277 5.25 -6.11 16.07
CA GLN A 277 5.74 -7.00 15.02
C GLN A 277 5.27 -8.45 15.25
N ALA A 278 5.16 -8.89 16.50
CA ALA A 278 4.63 -10.21 16.83
C ALA A 278 3.12 -10.32 16.49
N ASP A 279 2.38 -9.24 16.70
CA ASP A 279 0.96 -9.18 16.31
C ASP A 279 0.82 -9.25 14.79
N PHE A 280 1.61 -8.45 14.06
CA PHE A 280 1.64 -8.49 12.59
C PHE A 280 2.04 -9.86 12.04
N GLN A 281 2.97 -10.57 12.68
CA GLN A 281 3.31 -11.95 12.30
C GLN A 281 2.11 -12.88 12.50
N THR A 282 1.41 -12.77 13.63
CA THR A 282 0.24 -13.59 13.93
C THR A 282 -0.89 -13.36 12.92
N VAL A 283 -1.17 -12.10 12.58
CA VAL A 283 -2.18 -11.76 11.57
C VAL A 283 -1.75 -12.21 10.16
N LEU A 284 -0.46 -12.08 9.81
CA LEU A 284 0.07 -12.60 8.55
C LEU A 284 -0.13 -14.11 8.43
N ASP A 285 0.16 -14.86 9.49
CA ASP A 285 0.00 -16.32 9.52
C ASP A 285 -1.48 -16.70 9.40
N TYR A 286 -2.37 -15.96 10.09
CA TYR A 286 -3.82 -16.10 9.93
C TYR A 286 -4.25 -15.85 8.49
N ALA A 287 -3.84 -14.73 7.89
CA ALA A 287 -4.23 -14.36 6.54
C ALA A 287 -3.74 -15.38 5.50
N THR A 288 -2.49 -15.85 5.65
CA THR A 288 -1.88 -16.82 4.75
C THR A 288 -2.55 -18.19 4.88
N SER A 289 -2.84 -18.65 6.11
CA SER A 289 -3.46 -19.96 6.35
C SER A 289 -4.92 -20.05 5.87
N HIS A 290 -5.64 -18.93 5.83
CA HIS A 290 -7.02 -18.86 5.31
C HIS A 290 -7.10 -18.51 3.82
N GLY A 291 -5.97 -18.20 3.17
CA GLY A 291 -5.96 -17.80 1.76
C GLY A 291 -6.61 -16.44 1.52
N MET A 292 -6.45 -15.51 2.47
CA MET A 292 -7.01 -14.16 2.37
C MET A 292 -6.50 -13.41 1.15
N ALA A 293 -7.33 -12.52 0.60
CA ALA A 293 -7.02 -11.76 -0.61
C ALA A 293 -6.08 -10.59 -0.39
N ARG A 294 -6.04 -9.98 0.81
CA ARG A 294 -5.29 -8.73 1.04
C ARG A 294 -4.70 -8.63 2.45
N PHE A 295 -3.50 -8.05 2.53
CA PHE A 295 -2.81 -7.69 3.77
C PHE A 295 -2.09 -6.36 3.56
N THR A 296 -2.57 -5.30 4.20
CA THR A 296 -2.00 -3.95 4.13
C THR A 296 -1.98 -3.32 5.52
N PHE A 297 -1.38 -2.14 5.64
CA PHE A 297 -1.42 -1.36 6.88
C PHE A 297 -1.22 0.13 6.67
N TRP A 298 -1.72 0.89 7.63
CA TRP A 298 -1.45 2.29 7.90
C TRP A 298 -0.27 2.43 8.90
N SER A 299 0.88 2.98 8.55
CA SER A 299 1.34 3.33 7.19
C SER A 299 2.87 3.27 7.12
N LEU A 300 3.41 3.32 5.90
CA LEU A 300 4.84 3.43 5.65
C LEU A 300 5.45 4.70 6.23
N ASN A 301 4.69 5.81 6.30
CA ASN A 301 5.15 7.03 6.95
C ASN A 301 5.59 6.76 8.39
N ARG A 302 4.84 5.88 9.07
CA ARG A 302 4.99 5.52 10.47
C ARG A 302 5.97 4.38 10.74
N ASP A 303 6.45 3.68 9.71
CA ASP A 303 7.22 2.43 9.88
C ASP A 303 8.70 2.67 10.26
N ARG A 304 8.89 3.42 11.35
CA ARG A 304 10.16 3.74 11.98
C ARG A 304 9.93 4.09 13.45
N GLN A 305 10.95 3.90 14.28
CA GLN A 305 10.87 4.19 15.71
C GLN A 305 10.77 5.70 15.97
N CYS A 306 9.96 6.09 16.96
CA CYS A 306 9.95 7.44 17.50
C CYS A 306 11.15 7.73 18.42
N SER A 307 11.32 8.99 18.82
CA SER A 307 12.26 9.39 19.89
C SER A 307 11.55 10.27 20.91
N PRO A 308 11.25 9.79 22.13
CA PRO A 308 11.49 8.43 22.63
C PRO A 308 10.65 7.36 21.91
N PRO A 309 10.98 6.05 22.02
CA PRO A 309 10.33 4.99 21.24
C PRO A 309 8.80 4.92 21.38
N ASP A 310 8.28 5.23 22.56
CA ASP A 310 6.84 5.24 22.87
C ASP A 310 6.15 6.57 22.53
N ASN A 311 6.90 7.55 22.02
CA ASN A 311 6.44 8.91 21.74
C ASN A 311 5.67 9.53 22.92
N ASN A 312 6.18 9.32 24.15
CA ASN A 312 5.54 9.78 25.39
C ASN A 312 4.08 9.28 25.54
N GLY A 313 3.78 8.08 25.04
CA GLY A 313 2.45 7.47 25.10
C GLY A 313 1.44 8.01 24.08
N THR A 314 1.89 8.75 23.06
CA THR A 314 1.01 9.37 22.05
C THR A 314 1.21 8.77 20.66
N THR A 315 0.16 8.76 19.84
CA THR A 315 0.25 8.33 18.44
C THR A 315 0.94 9.39 17.59
N SER A 316 1.66 8.96 16.56
CA SER A 316 2.32 9.84 15.59
C SER A 316 1.97 9.44 14.17
N GLY A 317 1.85 10.41 13.27
CA GLY A 317 1.74 10.18 11.83
C GLY A 317 3.07 9.86 11.15
N THR A 318 4.20 10.07 11.82
CA THR A 318 5.56 9.98 11.22
C THR A 318 6.42 8.86 11.81
N CYS A 319 5.96 8.20 12.86
CA CYS A 319 6.61 7.06 13.49
C CYS A 319 5.56 6.22 14.26
N SER A 320 5.91 4.99 14.63
CA SER A 320 4.93 3.99 15.08
C SER A 320 4.60 4.02 16.57
N SER A 321 5.34 4.82 17.35
CA SER A 321 5.26 4.85 18.81
C SER A 321 5.48 3.48 19.47
N VAL A 322 6.28 2.61 18.84
CA VAL A 322 6.80 1.36 19.42
C VAL A 322 8.28 1.16 19.06
N PRO A 323 9.06 0.41 19.87
CA PRO A 323 10.41 0.00 19.49
C PRO A 323 10.41 -0.82 18.20
N GLN A 324 11.23 -0.42 17.23
CA GLN A 324 11.38 -1.13 15.95
C GLN A 324 12.65 -0.72 15.22
N ALA A 325 13.11 -1.55 14.26
CA ALA A 325 13.99 -1.06 13.21
C ALA A 325 13.16 -0.37 12.12
N ALA A 326 13.84 0.44 11.28
CA ALA A 326 13.18 1.04 10.12
C ALA A 326 12.64 -0.05 9.18
N TRP A 327 11.40 0.13 8.74
CA TRP A 327 10.72 -0.70 7.75
C TRP A 327 10.43 -2.15 8.20
N ASP A 328 10.35 -2.41 9.50
CA ASP A 328 10.04 -3.75 10.00
C ASP A 328 8.62 -4.20 9.61
N PHE A 329 7.64 -3.29 9.64
CA PHE A 329 6.27 -3.64 9.32
C PHE A 329 6.06 -3.88 7.81
N ALA A 330 6.75 -3.14 6.94
CA ALA A 330 6.74 -3.33 5.49
C ALA A 330 7.18 -4.74 5.06
N LYS A 331 8.03 -5.42 5.85
CA LYS A 331 8.47 -6.79 5.56
C LYS A 331 7.32 -7.80 5.61
N TYR A 332 6.25 -7.55 6.38
CA TYR A 332 5.08 -8.44 6.42
C TYR A 332 4.28 -8.38 5.11
N SER A 333 4.13 -7.18 4.53
CA SER A 333 3.57 -6.99 3.19
C SER A 333 4.37 -7.75 2.13
N VAL A 334 5.70 -7.68 2.17
CA VAL A 334 6.58 -8.41 1.24
C VAL A 334 6.39 -9.93 1.36
N LYS A 335 6.32 -10.45 2.60
CA LYS A 335 6.02 -11.87 2.85
C LYS A 335 4.65 -12.27 2.30
N PHE A 336 3.61 -11.47 2.53
CA PHE A 336 2.26 -11.73 2.02
C PHE A 336 2.21 -11.75 0.48
N ALA A 337 2.96 -10.85 -0.17
CA ALA A 337 3.11 -10.83 -1.63
C ALA A 337 3.81 -12.09 -2.19
N GLY A 338 4.33 -12.97 -1.34
CA GLY A 338 5.03 -14.21 -1.72
C GLY A 338 6.52 -14.01 -1.97
N ALA A 339 7.08 -12.87 -1.56
CA ALA A 339 8.50 -12.58 -1.65
C ALA A 339 9.19 -12.73 -0.28
N THR A 340 10.50 -12.93 -0.30
CA THR A 340 11.30 -13.00 0.92
C THR A 340 12.03 -11.67 1.12
N PRO A 341 11.76 -10.93 2.21
CA PRO A 341 12.54 -9.75 2.53
C PRO A 341 14.03 -10.09 2.69
N PRO A 342 14.94 -9.16 2.38
CA PRO A 342 16.37 -9.35 2.66
C PRO A 342 16.59 -9.74 4.14
N SER A 343 17.32 -10.82 4.37
CA SER A 343 17.63 -11.34 5.71
C SER A 343 18.71 -10.55 6.45
N SER A 344 19.47 -9.75 5.70
CA SER A 344 20.38 -8.76 6.25
C SER A 344 19.62 -7.43 6.29
N PRO A 345 19.76 -6.62 7.36
CA PRO A 345 19.48 -5.21 7.17
C PRO A 345 20.31 -4.77 5.94
N PRO A 346 19.79 -3.91 5.04
CA PRO A 346 20.71 -3.15 4.20
C PRO A 346 21.77 -2.59 5.16
N PRO A 347 23.07 -2.54 4.78
CA PRO A 347 24.08 -2.02 5.67
C PRO A 347 23.50 -0.75 6.27
N SER A 348 23.33 -0.76 7.60
CA SER A 348 22.91 0.43 8.29
C SER A 348 23.86 1.49 7.76
N SER A 349 23.35 2.50 7.07
CA SER A 349 24.06 3.75 7.02
C SER A 349 23.97 4.32 8.44
N ALA A 350 24.65 3.65 9.38
CA ALA A 350 25.53 4.38 10.26
C ALA A 350 26.25 5.37 9.35
N PRO A 351 26.31 6.67 9.72
CA PRO A 351 27.05 7.64 8.93
C PRO A 351 28.40 6.99 8.60
N PRO A 352 28.85 7.04 7.32
CA PRO A 352 30.05 6.35 6.93
C PRO A 352 31.13 6.73 7.94
N SER A 353 31.76 5.73 8.54
CA SER A 353 33.10 5.94 9.07
C SER A 353 33.95 6.18 7.83
N SER A 354 33.98 7.44 7.40
CA SER A 354 34.76 7.89 6.26
C SER A 354 36.21 7.45 6.50
N PRO A 355 36.89 6.92 5.46
CA PRO A 355 38.34 6.89 5.49
C PRO A 355 38.80 8.34 5.62
N GLY A 356 39.60 8.61 6.66
CA GLY A 356 39.96 9.94 7.14
C GLY A 356 40.04 11.05 6.07
N GLY A 357 39.03 11.91 6.09
CA GLY A 357 39.09 13.31 5.69
C GLY A 357 38.57 14.10 6.88
N THR A 358 39.47 14.67 7.68
CA THR A 358 39.08 15.31 8.94
C THR A 358 38.57 16.72 8.67
N CYS A 359 37.26 16.91 8.53
CA CYS A 359 36.64 18.12 9.06
C CYS A 359 36.99 18.16 10.56
N ALA A 360 37.87 19.06 11.00
CA ALA A 360 38.24 19.17 12.41
C ALA A 360 37.14 19.82 13.27
N VAL A 361 35.86 19.65 12.89
CA VAL A 361 34.69 20.26 13.54
C VAL A 361 33.57 19.24 13.71
N ALA A 362 32.79 19.38 14.79
CA ALA A 362 31.72 18.46 15.14
C ALA A 362 30.62 18.41 14.06
N ALA A 363 29.96 17.26 13.89
CA ALA A 363 28.84 17.13 12.96
C ALA A 363 27.64 17.99 13.40
N TRP A 364 26.92 18.57 12.44
CA TRP A 364 25.68 19.29 12.73
C TRP A 364 24.63 18.35 13.33
N SER A 365 23.90 18.87 14.30
CA SER A 365 22.84 18.20 15.04
C SER A 365 21.64 19.12 15.14
N SER A 366 20.47 18.61 14.75
CA SER A 366 19.19 19.32 14.76
C SER A 366 18.74 19.77 16.15
N GLY A 367 19.11 19.02 17.20
CA GLY A 367 18.76 19.32 18.58
C GLY A 367 19.66 20.37 19.25
N ALA A 368 20.83 20.66 18.67
CA ALA A 368 21.80 21.59 19.26
C ALA A 368 21.50 23.04 18.86
N VAL A 369 21.77 23.95 19.80
CA VAL A 369 21.72 25.39 19.58
C VAL A 369 23.10 25.87 19.14
N TYR A 370 23.14 26.61 18.04
CA TYR A 370 24.34 27.24 17.52
C TYR A 370 24.22 28.75 17.59
N THR A 371 25.32 29.41 17.91
CA THR A 371 25.42 30.87 17.95
C THR A 371 26.43 31.34 16.91
N GLN A 372 26.44 32.65 16.62
CA GLN A 372 27.31 33.23 15.61
C GLN A 372 28.76 32.75 15.77
N GLY A 373 29.31 32.20 14.68
CA GLY A 373 30.68 31.72 14.60
C GLY A 373 30.89 30.26 15.00
N ASN A 374 29.88 29.54 15.48
CA ASN A 374 29.99 28.09 15.68
C ASN A 374 30.13 27.37 14.33
N GLU A 375 31.03 26.37 14.30
CA GLU A 375 31.35 25.60 13.10
C GLU A 375 30.87 24.15 13.25
N VAL A 376 30.32 23.60 12.17
CA VAL A 376 29.86 22.21 12.09
C VAL A 376 30.25 21.57 10.75
N SER A 377 30.33 20.24 10.71
CA SER A 377 30.41 19.49 9.46
C SER A 377 29.03 18.97 9.07
N HIS A 378 28.65 19.14 7.79
CA HIS A 378 27.41 18.61 7.23
C HIS A 378 27.53 18.40 5.73
N ASN A 379 27.09 17.24 5.22
CA ASN A 379 27.13 16.88 3.79
C ASN A 379 28.50 17.09 3.09
N GLY A 380 29.61 16.80 3.77
CA GLY A 380 30.95 16.91 3.19
C GLY A 380 31.48 18.35 3.07
N HIS A 381 30.94 19.26 3.87
CA HIS A 381 31.32 20.67 3.92
C HIS A 381 31.43 21.14 5.37
N LYS A 382 32.27 22.15 5.60
CA LYS A 382 32.31 22.91 6.84
C LYS A 382 31.31 24.07 6.74
N TRP A 383 30.52 24.27 7.79
CA TRP A 383 29.52 25.32 7.86
C TRP A 383 29.72 26.17 9.09
N LYS A 384 29.48 27.49 8.97
CA LYS A 384 29.60 28.46 10.07
C LYS A 384 28.28 29.18 10.30
N ALA A 385 27.79 29.16 11.54
CA ALA A 385 26.56 29.85 11.91
C ALA A 385 26.74 31.37 11.82
N LYS A 386 25.86 32.06 11.10
CA LYS A 386 25.88 33.53 10.93
C LYS A 386 25.25 34.26 12.12
N TRP A 387 24.31 33.62 12.82
CA TRP A 387 23.63 34.09 14.03
C TRP A 387 23.06 32.89 14.81
N TRP A 388 22.27 33.14 15.85
CA TRP A 388 21.63 32.09 16.65
C TRP A 388 20.70 31.22 15.80
N THR A 389 20.82 29.90 15.89
CA THR A 389 19.98 28.94 15.16
C THR A 389 19.85 27.62 15.91
N GLN A 390 18.73 26.93 15.72
CA GLN A 390 18.47 25.56 16.18
C GLN A 390 17.58 24.87 15.14
N ASN A 391 17.86 23.60 14.83
CA ASN A 391 17.09 22.79 13.87
C ASN A 391 17.01 23.32 12.43
N GLU A 392 17.79 24.34 12.05
CA GLU A 392 17.91 24.76 10.66
C GLU A 392 19.12 24.08 10.02
N GLU A 393 18.90 23.29 8.98
CA GLU A 393 19.91 22.43 8.38
C GLU A 393 20.85 23.21 7.43
N PRO A 394 22.19 23.07 7.56
CA PRO A 394 23.14 23.70 6.65
C PRO A 394 22.94 23.28 5.19
N GLY A 395 23.04 24.23 4.26
CA GLY A 395 22.94 23.99 2.81
C GLY A 395 21.52 23.99 2.20
N THR A 396 20.47 24.18 3.00
CA THR A 396 19.07 24.13 2.52
C THR A 396 18.51 25.47 2.03
N THR A 397 19.10 26.59 2.45
CA THR A 397 18.53 27.95 2.27
C THR A 397 19.41 28.91 1.44
N GLY A 398 20.48 28.39 0.83
CA GLY A 398 21.41 29.18 -0.01
C GLY A 398 22.20 30.23 0.77
N GLU A 399 22.78 31.23 0.07
CA GLU A 399 23.64 32.27 0.66
C GLU A 399 22.94 33.17 1.71
N TRP A 400 21.60 33.23 1.64
CA TRP A 400 20.74 33.99 2.55
C TRP A 400 20.42 33.22 3.84
N GLY A 401 20.78 31.93 3.90
CA GLY A 401 20.57 31.05 5.04
C GLY A 401 21.35 31.43 6.29
N VAL A 402 21.06 30.71 7.37
CA VAL A 402 21.70 30.88 8.70
C VAL A 402 23.12 30.29 8.75
N TRP A 403 23.46 29.45 7.78
CA TRP A 403 24.76 28.81 7.65
C TRP A 403 25.54 29.39 6.47
N GLN A 404 26.81 29.70 6.69
CA GLN A 404 27.78 30.04 5.67
C GLN A 404 28.58 28.78 5.31
N ASP A 405 28.66 28.44 4.02
CA ASP A 405 29.53 27.38 3.53
C ASP A 405 30.99 27.84 3.57
N GLU A 406 31.85 27.09 4.26
CA GLU A 406 33.28 27.32 4.41
C GLU A 406 34.12 26.39 3.52
N GLY A 407 33.47 25.63 2.63
CA GLY A 407 34.08 24.75 1.64
C GLY A 407 34.07 23.28 2.04
N THR A 408 34.53 22.44 1.11
CA THR A 408 34.53 20.99 1.25
C THR A 408 35.47 20.51 2.35
N CYS A 409 34.99 19.55 3.14
CA CYS A 409 35.76 18.73 4.06
C CYS A 409 35.03 17.38 4.26
#